data_AF-A0A1H3KRW0-F1
#
_entry.id   AF-A0A1H3KRW0-F1
#
_cell.length_a   1.000
_cell.length_b   1.000
_cell.length_c   1.000
_cell.angle_alpha   90.00
_cell.angle_beta   90.00
_cell.angle_gamma   90.00
#
_symmetry.space_group_name_H-M   'P 1'
#
loop_
_entity.id
_entity.type
_entity.pdbx_description
1 polymer ?
#
loop_
_entity_poly.entity_id
_entity_poly.type
_entity_poly.pdbx_seq_one_letter_code
_entity_poly.pdbx_strand_id
1 'polypeptide(L)'
;MDVQSEFRVGKAGQYWAVFRGAHRVSPTYVRHEEAEDRRQRLARRAASKMRPCISCSALFRSEGPHHRMCPGCRTKSASADWMSREVL
;
A
#
# COMPACT_ATOMS: atom_id res chain seq x y z
N MET A 1 -4.77 -12.12 15.60
CA MET A 1 -5.28 -12.87 14.43
C MET A 1 -4.65 -12.26 13.20
N ASP A 2 -3.60 -12.92 12.71
CA ASP A 2 -2.75 -12.49 11.60
C ASP A 2 -3.47 -12.58 10.25
N VAL A 3 -3.90 -11.43 9.72
CA VAL A 3 -4.48 -11.26 8.38
C VAL A 3 -3.37 -10.98 7.36
N GLN A 4 -2.29 -11.75 7.37
CA GLN A 4 -1.20 -11.62 6.37
C GLN A 4 -1.20 -12.75 5.32
N SER A 5 -2.07 -13.74 5.48
CA SER A 5 -2.06 -15.01 4.73
C SER A 5 -3.11 -15.13 3.61
N GLU A 6 -3.83 -14.07 3.26
CA GLU A 6 -5.02 -14.21 2.41
C GLU A 6 -4.73 -14.30 0.90
N PHE A 7 -3.65 -13.67 0.43
CA PHE A 7 -3.29 -13.65 -1.00
C PHE A 7 -2.16 -14.63 -1.30
N ARG A 8 -2.37 -15.47 -2.32
CA ARG A 8 -1.44 -16.52 -2.74
C ARG A 8 -1.21 -16.47 -4.24
N VAL A 9 0.04 -16.61 -4.68
CA VAL A 9 0.34 -16.86 -6.10
C VAL A 9 0.09 -18.34 -6.40
N GLY A 10 -0.56 -18.63 -7.51
CA GLY A 10 -0.86 -19.99 -7.95
C GLY A 10 -0.89 -20.11 -9.46
N LYS A 11 -0.93 -21.35 -9.95
CA LYS A 11 -1.05 -21.64 -11.38
C LYS A 11 -2.49 -21.41 -11.87
N ALA A 12 -2.59 -20.79 -13.04
CA ALA A 12 -3.83 -20.61 -13.80
C ALA A 12 -3.58 -21.11 -15.23
N GLY A 13 -3.64 -22.44 -15.41
CA GLY A 13 -3.16 -23.11 -16.62
C GLY A 13 -1.63 -23.00 -16.71
N GLN A 14 -1.11 -22.54 -17.85
CA GLN A 14 0.33 -22.33 -18.07
C GLN A 14 0.86 -21.07 -17.37
N TYR A 15 -0.02 -20.14 -17.02
CA TYR A 15 0.30 -18.84 -16.46
C TYR A 15 0.23 -18.81 -14.92
N TRP A 16 0.60 -17.67 -14.34
CA TRP A 16 0.56 -17.38 -12.91
C TRP A 16 -0.52 -16.37 -12.58
N ALA A 17 -1.19 -16.50 -11.44
CA ALA A 17 -2.17 -15.51 -10.98
C ALA A 17 -2.18 -15.43 -9.46
N VAL A 18 -2.77 -14.36 -8.93
CA VAL A 18 -2.99 -14.17 -7.50
C VAL A 18 -4.41 -14.60 -7.15
N PHE A 19 -4.53 -15.40 -6.09
CA PHE A 19 -5.76 -15.94 -5.55
C PHE A 19 -5.99 -15.43 -4.13
N ARG A 20 -7.26 -15.21 -3.79
CA ARG A 20 -7.75 -14.98 -2.44
C ARG A 20 -8.66 -16.15 -2.09
N GLY A 21 -8.19 -17.05 -1.24
CA GLY A 21 -8.87 -18.34 -1.02
C GLY A 21 -8.94 -19.16 -2.31
N ALA A 22 -10.16 -19.46 -2.78
CA ALA A 22 -10.44 -20.17 -4.04
C ALA A 22 -10.65 -19.23 -5.24
N HIS A 23 -10.74 -17.91 -5.03
CA HIS A 23 -11.08 -16.96 -6.08
C HIS A 23 -9.83 -16.31 -6.68
N ARG A 24 -9.72 -16.29 -8.01
CA ARG A 24 -8.68 -15.53 -8.72
C ARG A 24 -9.00 -14.03 -8.65
N VAL A 25 -8.09 -13.24 -8.12
CA VAL A 25 -8.25 -11.78 -7.89
C VAL A 25 -7.32 -10.92 -8.75
N SER A 26 -6.61 -11.53 -9.70
CA SER A 26 -5.77 -10.84 -10.67
C SER A 26 -5.94 -11.40 -12.08
N PRO A 27 -5.46 -10.67 -13.11
CA PRO A 27 -5.12 -11.25 -14.39
C PRO A 27 -4.07 -12.36 -14.27
N THR A 28 -3.85 -13.06 -15.37
CA THR A 28 -2.76 -14.03 -15.51
C THR A 28 -1.47 -13.35 -15.99
N TYR A 29 -0.35 -13.81 -15.48
CA TYR A 29 1.00 -13.33 -15.76
C TYR A 29 1.84 -14.44 -16.35
N VAL A 30 2.73 -14.10 -17.26
CA VAL A 30 3.64 -15.07 -17.87
C VAL A 30 4.72 -15.46 -16.85
N ARG A 31 5.23 -14.49 -16.09
CA ARG A 31 6.30 -14.72 -15.10
C ARG A 31 5.73 -14.82 -13.68
N HIS A 32 6.35 -15.67 -12.88
CA HIS A 32 6.00 -15.83 -11.46
C HIS A 32 6.24 -14.52 -10.68
N GLU A 33 7.32 -13.81 -10.99
CA GLU A 33 7.72 -12.57 -10.31
C GLU A 33 6.67 -11.46 -10.45
N GLU A 34 6.03 -11.34 -11.61
CA GLU A 34 4.96 -10.35 -11.85
C GLU A 34 3.72 -10.65 -10.98
N ALA A 35 3.38 -11.93 -10.84
CA ALA A 35 2.31 -12.36 -9.96
C ALA A 35 2.66 -12.10 -8.48
N GLU A 36 3.93 -12.26 -8.10
CA GLU A 36 4.40 -12.02 -6.73
C GLU A 36 4.41 -10.52 -6.38
N ASP A 37 4.89 -9.64 -7.27
CA ASP A 37 4.75 -8.18 -7.09
C ASP A 37 3.28 -7.79 -6.94
N ARG A 38 2.40 -8.36 -7.77
CA ARG A 38 0.96 -8.12 -7.64
C ARG A 38 0.41 -8.59 -6.30
N ARG A 39 0.81 -9.77 -5.82
CA ARG A 39 0.41 -10.31 -4.51
C ARG A 39 0.85 -9.36 -3.39
N GLN A 40 2.09 -8.86 -3.43
CA GLN A 40 2.60 -7.92 -2.44
C GLN A 40 1.82 -6.60 -2.45
N ARG A 41 1.49 -6.05 -3.62
CA ARG A 41 0.68 -4.83 -3.74
C ARG A 41 -0.72 -5.03 -3.16
N LEU A 42 -1.35 -6.17 -3.42
CA LEU A 42 -2.67 -6.51 -2.86
C LEU A 42 -2.61 -6.65 -1.34
N ALA A 43 -1.59 -7.35 -0.82
CA ALA A 43 -1.36 -7.49 0.62
C ALA A 43 -1.16 -6.12 1.29
N ARG A 44 -0.32 -5.23 0.73
CA ARG A 44 -0.12 -3.87 1.25
C ARG A 44 -1.43 -3.07 1.25
N ARG A 45 -2.21 -3.12 0.16
CA ARG A 45 -3.50 -2.44 0.05
C ARG A 45 -4.54 -2.99 1.04
N ALA A 46 -4.52 -4.27 1.35
CA ALA A 46 -5.40 -4.87 2.34
C ALA A 46 -4.97 -4.53 3.77
N ALA A 47 -3.66 -4.53 4.03
CA ALA A 47 -3.07 -4.13 5.31
C ALA A 47 -3.17 -2.62 5.59
N SER A 48 -3.47 -1.81 4.57
CA SER A 48 -3.64 -0.37 4.72
C SER A 48 -4.83 -0.06 5.61
N LYS A 49 -4.58 0.41 6.83
CA LYS A 49 -5.62 0.76 7.80
C LYS A 49 -6.05 2.21 7.62
N MET A 50 -7.34 2.49 7.85
CA MET A 50 -7.79 3.86 8.07
C MET A 50 -7.21 4.32 9.41
N ARG A 51 -6.48 5.42 9.41
CA ARG A 51 -5.86 6.00 10.62
C ARG A 51 -6.19 7.49 10.67
N PRO A 52 -6.39 8.07 11.86
CA PRO A 52 -6.47 9.52 11.99
C PRO A 52 -5.10 10.14 11.67
N CYS A 53 -5.11 11.22 10.90
CA CYS A 53 -3.93 12.05 10.66
C CYS A 53 -3.40 12.59 11.99
N ILE A 54 -2.09 12.51 12.23
CA ILE A 54 -1.49 13.06 13.46
C ILE A 54 -1.60 14.59 13.57
N SER A 55 -1.78 15.29 12.45
CA SER A 55 -1.83 16.76 12.40
C SER A 55 -3.25 17.33 12.42
N CYS A 56 -4.18 16.73 11.66
CA CYS A 56 -5.55 17.26 11.53
C CYS A 56 -6.64 16.29 11.94
N SER A 57 -6.29 15.12 12.47
CA SER A 57 -7.20 14.03 12.87
C SER A 57 -8.08 13.45 11.76
N ALA A 58 -8.01 13.97 10.53
CA ALA A 58 -8.77 13.44 9.40
C ALA A 58 -8.42 11.97 9.13
N LEU A 59 -9.44 11.13 8.95
CA LEU A 59 -9.26 9.72 8.64
C LEU A 59 -8.71 9.57 7.22
N PHE A 60 -7.57 8.90 7.09
CA PHE A 60 -6.96 8.63 5.79
C PHE A 60 -6.41 7.20 5.73
N ARG A 61 -6.23 6.70 4.50
CA ARG A 61 -5.67 5.37 4.27
C ARG A 61 -4.16 5.41 4.45
N SER A 62 -3.69 4.81 5.54
CA SER A 62 -2.27 4.74 5.87
C SER A 62 -1.66 3.48 5.25
N GLU A 63 -0.67 3.65 4.38
CA GLU A 63 0.01 2.54 3.71
C GLU A 63 1.09 1.88 4.58
N GLY A 64 1.33 2.39 5.79
CA GLY A 64 2.31 1.82 6.73
C GLY A 64 2.67 2.73 7.91
N PRO A 65 3.54 2.25 8.82
CA PRO A 65 3.92 2.97 10.04
C PRO A 65 4.53 4.36 9.80
N HIS A 66 5.25 4.52 8.68
CA HIS A 66 5.88 5.77 8.23
C HIS A 66 4.89 6.77 7.61
N HIS A 67 3.66 6.35 7.30
CA HIS A 67 2.63 7.18 6.68
C HIS A 67 1.56 7.57 7.72
N ARG A 68 1.90 8.45 8.69
CA ARG A 68 0.98 8.94 9.75
C ARG A 68 0.32 10.30 9.47
N MET A 69 0.72 11.00 8.41
CA MET A 69 0.06 12.22 7.94
C MET A 69 -0.76 11.94 6.69
N CYS A 70 -1.96 12.55 6.63
CA CYS A 70 -2.77 12.54 5.42
C CYS A 70 -2.06 13.29 4.28
N PRO A 71 -2.43 13.04 3.01
CA PRO A 71 -1.79 13.69 1.86
C PRO A 71 -1.73 15.21 1.98
N GLY A 72 -2.82 15.86 2.42
CA GLY A 72 -2.85 17.32 2.58
C GLY A 72 -1.87 17.86 3.62
N CYS A 73 -1.77 17.22 4.79
CA CYS A 73 -0.79 17.63 5.81
C CYS A 73 0.64 17.31 5.39
N ARG A 74 0.86 16.19 4.69
CA ARG A 74 2.19 15.80 4.19
C ARG A 74 2.73 16.82 3.20
N THR A 75 1.91 17.27 2.25
CA THR A 75 2.31 18.30 1.29
C THR A 75 2.68 19.60 1.98
N LYS A 76 1.89 20.04 2.97
CA LYS A 76 2.17 21.26 3.75
C LYS A 76 3.50 21.18 4.52
N SER A 77 3.80 20.03 5.13
CA SER A 77 5.08 19.84 5.83
C SER A 77 6.26 19.75 4.88
N ALA A 78 6.11 19.14 3.71
CA ALA A 78 7.19 19.07 2.71
C ALA A 78 7.53 20.45 2.11
N SER A 79 6.54 21.34 1.97
CA SER A 79 6.77 22.72 1.53
C SER A 79 7.41 23.64 2.59
N ALA A 80 7.46 23.23 3.85
CA ALA A 80 8.04 24.05 4.93
C ALA A 80 9.58 23.99 4.99
N ASP A 81 10.21 23.08 4.25
CA ASP A 81 11.67 22.86 4.31
C ASP A 81 12.49 23.91 3.52
N TRP A 82 11.83 24.69 2.64
CA TRP A 82 12.51 25.62 1.71
C TRP A 82 12.48 27.11 2.12
N MET A 83 11.79 27.49 3.20
CA MET A 83 11.63 28.90 3.61
C MET A 83 12.29 29.24 4.96
N SER A 84 13.45 28.66 5.27
CA SER A 84 14.21 29.03 6.49
C SER A 84 15.71 29.24 6.27
N ARG A 85 16.12 29.57 5.05
CA ARG A 85 17.46 30.10 4.77
C ARG A 85 17.32 31.46 4.09
N GLU A 86 17.08 32.51 4.87
CA GLU A 86 17.46 33.91 4.56
C GLU A 86 16.99 34.79 5.73
N VAL A 87 17.77 34.75 6.82
CA VAL A 87 17.93 35.90 7.72
C VAL A 87 19.43 36.08 7.89
N LEU A 88 20.00 36.95 7.08
CA LEU A 88 20.99 37.99 7.41
C LEU A 88 21.47 38.68 6.14
#